data_AF-A0A1L7I7F7-F1
#
_entry.id   AF-A0A1L7I7F7-F1
#
_cell.length_a   1.000
_cell.length_b   1.000
_cell.length_c   1.000
_cell.angle_alpha   90.00
_cell.angle_beta   90.00
_cell.angle_gamma   90.00
#
_symmetry.space_group_name_H-M   'P 1'
#
loop_
_entity.id
_entity.type
_entity.pdbx_description
1 polymer ?
#
loop_
_entity_poly.entity_id
_entity_poly.type
_entity_poly.pdbx_seq_one_letter_code
_entity_poly.pdbx_strand_id
1 'polypeptide(L)' 'MGKNYEGITSGLLGLKVKKHIIFYREISKDQIEITRILHGSMDLKRRIRE' A
#
# COMPACT_ATOMS: atom_id res chain seq x y z
N MET A 1 -8.35 -2.86 -10.90
CA MET A 1 -8.90 -1.67 -10.23
C MET A 1 -8.75 -1.88 -8.73
N GLY A 2 -8.04 -0.98 -8.04
CA GLY A 2 -7.56 -1.17 -6.67
C GLY A 2 -8.71 -1.29 -5.66
N LYS A 3 -8.58 -2.23 -4.71
CA LYS A 3 -9.54 -2.39 -3.61
C LYS A 3 -9.30 -1.30 -2.57
N ASN A 4 -10.36 -0.58 -2.22
CA ASN A 4 -10.35 0.37 -1.11
C ASN A 4 -10.33 -0.44 0.20
N TYR A 5 -9.31 -0.25 1.04
CA TYR A 5 -9.23 -0.90 2.34
C TYR A 5 -9.79 0.06 3.39
N GLU A 6 -11.11 -0.01 3.63
CA GLU A 6 -11.87 0.90 4.50
C GLU A 6 -11.43 0.94 5.98
N GLY A 7 -10.38 0.22 6.38
CA GLY A 7 -9.80 0.25 7.72
C GLY A 7 -8.48 1.04 7.85
N ILE A 8 -7.92 1.57 6.77
CA ILE A 8 -6.62 2.28 6.80
C ILE A 8 -6.80 3.64 6.14
N THR A 9 -7.09 4.67 6.95
CA THR A 9 -7.06 6.12 6.63
C THR A 9 -7.63 6.50 5.24
N SER A 10 -8.76 7.21 5.22
CA SER A 10 -9.35 7.81 4.01
C SER A 10 -8.26 8.39 3.08
N GLY A 11 -8.04 7.74 1.94
CA GLY A 11 -7.04 8.13 0.93
C GLY A 11 -5.82 7.21 0.74
N LEU A 12 -5.63 6.15 1.54
CA LEU A 12 -4.56 5.18 1.29
C LEU A 12 -4.94 4.15 0.22
N LEU A 13 -4.24 4.17 -0.91
CA LEU A 13 -4.42 3.27 -2.05
C LEU A 13 -3.28 2.27 -2.15
N GLY A 14 -3.59 1.06 -2.62
CA GLY A 14 -2.63 -0.01 -2.86
C GLY A 14 -2.49 -0.34 -4.34
N LEU A 15 -1.29 -0.22 -4.90
CA LEU A 15 -0.93 -0.65 -6.25
C LEU A 15 -0.10 -1.93 -6.21
N LYS A 16 -0.64 -3.02 -6.76
CA LYS A 16 0.10 -4.29 -6.88
C LYS A 16 0.92 -4.31 -8.17
N VAL A 17 2.23 -4.47 -8.05
CA VAL A 17 3.18 -4.56 -9.17
C VAL A 17 3.95 -5.87 -9.07
N LYS A 18 3.59 -6.86 -9.91
CA LYS A 18 4.16 -8.22 -9.87
C LYS A 18 4.09 -8.82 -8.45
N LYS A 19 5.25 -9.02 -7.83
CA LYS A 19 5.40 -9.54 -6.47
C LYS A 19 5.39 -8.44 -5.42
N HIS A 20 5.26 -7.16 -5.77
CA HIS A 20 5.27 -6.04 -4.84
C HIS A 20 3.89 -5.40 -4.66
N ILE A 21 3.67 -4.75 -3.52
CA ILE A 21 2.51 -3.91 -3.25
C ILE A 21 3.04 -2.54 -2.80
N ILE A 22 2.68 -1.50 -3.52
CA ILE A 22 3.03 -0.11 -3.22
C ILE A 22 1.81 0.55 -2.58
N PHE A 23 1.97 1.05 -1.37
CA PHE A 23 0.97 1.88 -0.70
C PHE A 23 1.30 3.34 -0.94
N TYR A 24 0.31 4.08 -1.42
CA TYR A 24 0.43 5.49 -1.71
C TYR A 24 -0.85 6.23 -1.34
N ARG A 25 -0.77 7.54 -1.20
CA ARG A 25 -1.94 8.41 -1.06
C ARG A 25 -1.79 9.60 -1.98
N GLU A 26 -2.91 10.10 -2.49
CA GLU A 26 -2.93 11.36 -3.24
C GLU A 26 -2.82 12.51 -2.24
N ILE A 27 -1.82 13.38 -2.43
CA ILE A 27 -1.63 14.59 -1.61
C ILE A 27 -2.10 15.85 -2.35
N SER A 28 -2.24 15.78 -3.68
CA SER A 28 -2.79 16.82 -4.56
C SER A 28 -3.08 16.22 -5.94
N LYS A 29 -3.83 16.91 -6.80
CA LYS A 29 -4.25 16.43 -8.13
C LYS A 29 -3.12 15.91 -9.05
N ASP A 30 -1.87 16.32 -8.82
CA ASP A 30 -0.71 15.93 -9.64
C ASP A 30 0.40 15.26 -8.80
N GLN A 31 0.13 15.00 -7.50
CA GLN A 31 1.15 14.51 -6.58
C GLN A 31 0.63 13.35 -5.74
N ILE A 32 1.43 12.28 -5.71
CA ILE A 32 1.23 11.13 -4.85
C ILE A 32 2.40 11.00 -3.88
N GLU A 33 2.09 10.60 -2.66
CA GLU A 33 3.09 10.25 -1.66
C GLU A 33 3.15 8.72 -1.53
N ILE A 34 4.34 8.14 -1.66
CA ILE A 34 4.56 6.71 -1.46
C ILE A 34 4.82 6.46 0.02
N THR A 35 3.88 5.84 0.72
CA THR A 35 3.99 5.56 2.16
C THR A 35 4.77 4.27 2.44
N ARG A 36 4.63 3.23 1.59
CA ARG A 36 5.31 1.94 1.81
C ARG A 36 5.42 1.10 0.54
N ILE A 37 6.52 0.37 0.38
CA ILE A 37 6.69 -0.62 -0.69
C ILE A 37 6.94 -1.98 -0.05
N LEU A 38 6.03 -2.92 -0.25
CA LEU A 38 6.15 -4.27 0.24
C LEU A 38 6.57 -5.22 -0.86
N HIS A 39 7.50 -6.12 -0.57
CA HIS A 39 7.66 -7.34 -1.35
C HIS A 39 6.68 -8.37 -0.80
N GLY A 40 5.88 -8.97 -1.68
CA GLY A 40 4.79 -9.90 -1.41
C GLY A 40 5.19 -11.21 -0.74
N SER A 41 6.47 -11.41 -0.47
CA SER A 41 6.97 -12.53 0.33
C SER A 41 7.60 -12.11 1.67
N MET A 42 7.81 -10.80 1.90
CA MET A 42 8.65 -10.30 2.99
C MET A 42 7.85 -9.67 4.14
N ASP A 43 6.73 -8.98 3.88
CA ASP A 43 6.02 -8.28 4.97
C ASP A 43 4.89 -9.08 5.63
N LEU A 44 4.20 -9.98 4.90
CA LEU A 44 3.12 -10.79 5.48
C LEU A 44 3.65 -11.71 6.60
N LYS A 45 4.90 -12.17 6.48
CA LYS A 45 5.57 -13.00 7.49
C LYS A 45 6.08 -12.20 8.69
N ARG A 46 6.26 -10.88 8.56
CA ARG A 46 6.90 -10.05 9.58
C ARG A 46 5.92 -9.51 10.63
N ARG A 47 4.60 -9.51 10.34
CA ARG A 47 3.54 -9.09 11.29
C ARG A 47 2.86 -10.21 12.09
N ILE A 48 3.13 -11.48 11.79
CA ILE A 48 2.57 -12.64 12.52
C ILE A 48 3.57 -13.17 13.58
N ARG A 49 4.72 -12.51 13.78
CA ARG A 49 5.76 -12.91 14.74
C ARG A 49 6.20 -11.78 15.68
N GLU A 50 5.27 -10.91 16.07
CA GLU A 50 5.33 -10.13 17.30
C GLU A 50 4.01 -10.28 18.05
#